data_AF-A0A1F4XWY6-F1
#
_entry.id   AF-A0A1F4XWY6-F1
#
_cell.length_a   1.000
_cell.length_b   1.000
_cell.length_c   1.000
_cell.angle_alpha   90.00
_cell.angle_beta   90.00
_cell.angle_gamma   90.00
#
_symmetry.space_group_name_H-M   'P 1'
#
loop_
_entity.id
_entity.type
_entity.pdbx_description
1 polymer ?
#
loop_
_entity_poly.entity_id
_entity_poly.type
_entity_poly.pdbx_seq_one_letter_code
_entity_poly.pdbx_strand_id
1 'polypeptide(L)'
;MKYFGQFGILVYLATLTATGSAQIVNSSHFEVHSSNQSFSEQVNQILEAGYSKASAYYQIDLPQKVQVFVTTDAFEFDRLVGSNLPDWSIACAIPEQNLIVLKSPDRYHYRKELSEVLYHELAHIFLGKALGSLSLPLWMNEGLAVWFSEKWGWGEKILVARAVLTGSIFPLGRIDSLDYFRASKAQLAYALSFLAVSYLETQYGQGAFLKLVNGYRAGQNLNQAFLSVTGLDYISFQKEFEGMVRKRYNWMAILSDSMVLWTGLALLFVLLYFVKKVRTKKILRRWEREEKGLAPRDSDFY
;
A
#
# COMPACT_ATOMS: atom_id res chain seq x y z
N MET A 1 5.33 -15.29 11.25
CA MET A 1 4.68 -14.67 12.41
C MET A 1 5.21 -15.34 13.68
N LYS A 2 6.42 -14.97 14.12
CA LYS A 2 7.17 -15.69 15.18
C LYS A 2 7.31 -14.91 16.48
N TYR A 3 6.55 -13.82 16.66
CA TYR A 3 6.77 -12.86 17.75
C TYR A 3 5.46 -12.34 18.32
N PHE A 4 4.65 -13.21 18.94
CA PHE A 4 3.61 -12.76 19.83
C PHE A 4 3.68 -13.57 21.12
N GLY A 5 3.98 -12.89 22.23
CA GLY A 5 3.93 -13.48 23.57
C GLY A 5 2.50 -13.89 23.89
N GLN A 6 2.27 -15.19 24.07
CA GLN A 6 0.93 -15.80 24.13
C GLN A 6 0.20 -15.65 25.48
N PHE A 7 0.72 -14.91 26.45
CA PHE A 7 0.13 -14.83 27.79
C PHE A 7 -0.05 -13.38 28.23
N GLY A 8 -1.26 -12.82 28.02
CA GLY A 8 -1.63 -11.55 28.67
C GLY A 8 -2.83 -10.78 28.11
N ILE A 9 -3.13 -10.85 26.81
CA ILE A 9 -4.03 -9.87 26.17
C ILE A 9 -5.51 -10.12 26.50
N LEU A 10 -6.01 -11.36 26.41
CA LEU A 10 -7.43 -11.69 26.67
C LEU A 10 -7.90 -11.38 28.10
N VAL A 11 -7.05 -11.63 29.11
CA VAL A 11 -7.34 -11.27 30.51
C VAL A 11 -7.34 -9.74 30.69
N TYR A 12 -6.56 -9.02 29.89
CA TYR A 12 -6.42 -7.58 30.00
C TYR A 12 -7.56 -6.80 29.34
N LEU A 13 -8.12 -7.30 28.22
CA LEU A 13 -9.30 -6.69 27.58
C LEU A 13 -10.50 -6.67 28.53
N ALA A 14 -10.69 -7.73 29.32
CA ALA A 14 -11.71 -7.79 30.38
C ALA A 14 -11.44 -6.82 31.54
N THR A 15 -10.18 -6.46 31.81
CA THR A 15 -9.84 -5.45 32.82
C THR A 15 -9.90 -4.01 32.29
N LEU A 16 -9.64 -3.78 31.00
CA LEU A 16 -9.78 -2.47 30.35
C LEU A 16 -11.23 -1.97 30.37
N THR A 17 -12.20 -2.87 30.20
CA THR A 17 -13.62 -2.54 30.41
C THR A 17 -13.94 -2.16 31.85
N ALA A 18 -13.14 -2.59 32.84
CA ALA A 18 -13.40 -2.36 34.25
C ALA A 18 -12.73 -1.08 34.79
N THR A 19 -11.71 -0.54 34.12
CA THR A 19 -10.96 0.65 34.56
C THR A 19 -11.25 1.89 33.73
N GLY A 20 -12.53 2.27 33.62
CA GLY A 20 -12.97 3.65 33.34
C GLY A 20 -12.78 4.21 31.92
N SER A 21 -13.88 4.72 31.35
CA SER A 21 -13.98 5.62 30.18
C SER A 21 -13.90 5.06 28.75
N ALA A 22 -13.64 3.77 28.53
CA ALA A 22 -13.73 3.19 27.19
C ALA A 22 -15.21 3.08 26.75
N GLN A 23 -15.57 3.82 25.71
CA GLN A 23 -16.84 3.70 25.01
C GLN A 23 -16.75 2.61 23.96
N ILE A 24 -17.83 1.85 23.81
CA ILE A 24 -17.94 0.74 22.86
C ILE A 24 -18.88 1.16 21.74
N VAL A 25 -18.36 1.16 20.51
CA VAL A 25 -19.19 1.30 19.30
C VAL A 25 -19.21 -0.03 18.58
N ASN A 26 -20.41 -0.58 18.40
CA ASN A 26 -20.61 -1.93 17.88
C ASN A 26 -21.25 -1.88 16.48
N SER A 27 -20.85 -2.79 15.61
CA SER A 27 -21.39 -2.96 14.26
C SER A 27 -21.63 -4.44 13.95
N SER A 28 -21.91 -4.81 12.69
CA SER A 28 -22.14 -6.20 12.32
C SER A 28 -20.89 -7.06 12.56
N HIS A 29 -19.73 -6.57 12.15
CA HIS A 29 -18.47 -7.33 12.15
C HIS A 29 -17.42 -6.81 13.14
N PHE A 30 -17.63 -5.66 13.77
CA PHE A 30 -16.63 -5.00 14.62
C PHE A 30 -17.17 -4.55 15.96
N GLU A 31 -16.27 -4.48 16.94
CA GLU A 31 -16.49 -3.84 18.23
C GLU A 31 -15.29 -2.94 18.54
N VAL A 32 -15.53 -1.62 18.56
CA VAL A 32 -14.48 -0.61 18.70
C VAL A 32 -14.51 -0.03 20.11
N HIS A 33 -13.40 -0.15 20.82
CA HIS A 33 -13.17 0.34 22.17
C HIS A 33 -12.25 1.57 22.11
N SER A 34 -12.76 2.75 22.46
CA SER A 34 -11.95 3.97 22.61
C SER A 34 -12.58 4.96 23.57
N SER A 35 -11.82 5.97 24.00
CA SER A 35 -12.35 7.12 24.75
C SER A 35 -13.05 8.18 23.88
N ASN A 36 -13.06 8.03 22.55
CA ASN A 36 -13.58 9.01 21.59
C ASN A 36 -14.64 8.39 20.67
N GLN A 37 -15.92 8.66 20.98
CA GLN A 37 -17.06 8.10 20.23
C GLN A 37 -17.00 8.37 18.72
N SER A 38 -16.76 9.62 18.31
CA SER A 38 -16.81 10.02 16.90
C SER A 38 -15.71 9.32 16.09
N PHE A 39 -14.53 9.16 16.69
CA PHE A 39 -13.46 8.39 16.07
C PHE A 39 -13.81 6.90 15.98
N SER A 40 -14.41 6.30 17.02
CA SER A 40 -14.88 4.91 16.97
C SER A 40 -15.95 4.69 15.89
N GLU A 41 -16.87 5.63 15.70
CA GLU A 41 -17.87 5.59 14.62
C GLU A 41 -17.22 5.67 13.24
N GLN A 42 -16.23 6.55 13.06
CA GLN A 42 -15.45 6.66 11.83
C GLN A 42 -14.69 5.36 11.52
N VAL A 43 -14.02 4.78 12.52
CA VAL A 43 -13.29 3.50 12.40
C VAL A 43 -14.24 2.38 11.98
N ASN A 44 -15.41 2.27 12.63
CA ASN A 44 -16.43 1.28 12.28
C ASN A 44 -16.92 1.43 10.84
N GLN A 45 -17.28 2.65 10.43
CA GLN A 45 -17.77 2.89 9.07
C GLN A 45 -16.76 2.46 8.01
N ILE A 46 -15.49 2.79 8.23
CA ILE A 46 -14.40 2.39 7.34
C ILE A 46 -14.26 0.86 7.34
N LEU A 47 -14.15 0.24 8.51
CA LEU A 47 -13.91 -1.20 8.62
C LEU A 47 -15.06 -2.04 8.04
N GLU A 48 -16.32 -1.62 8.17
CA GLU A 48 -17.46 -2.31 7.55
C GLU A 48 -17.41 -2.27 6.01
N ALA A 49 -17.01 -1.13 5.43
CA ALA A 49 -16.77 -1.04 4.00
C ALA A 49 -15.60 -1.94 3.56
N GLY A 50 -14.53 -1.97 4.35
CA GLY A 50 -13.39 -2.86 4.15
C GLY A 50 -13.74 -4.34 4.27
N TYR A 51 -14.59 -4.71 5.22
CA TYR A 51 -15.03 -6.08 5.45
C TYR A 51 -15.79 -6.63 4.25
N SER A 52 -16.69 -5.83 3.67
CA SER A 52 -17.43 -6.23 2.47
C SER A 52 -16.48 -6.56 1.30
N LYS A 53 -15.43 -5.75 1.11
CA LYS A 53 -14.38 -6.02 0.11
C LYS A 53 -13.56 -7.27 0.46
N ALA A 54 -13.19 -7.43 1.74
CA ALA A 54 -12.36 -8.53 2.20
C ALA A 54 -13.10 -9.87 2.09
N SER A 55 -14.34 -9.96 2.59
CA SER A 55 -15.16 -11.16 2.48
C SER A 55 -15.33 -11.58 1.01
N ALA A 56 -15.57 -10.63 0.10
CA ALA A 56 -15.65 -10.92 -1.33
C ALA A 56 -14.31 -11.42 -1.93
N TYR A 57 -13.18 -10.82 -1.56
CA TYR A 57 -11.87 -11.24 -2.06
C TYR A 57 -11.46 -12.60 -1.50
N TYR A 58 -11.45 -12.76 -0.18
CA TYR A 58 -11.01 -13.98 0.52
C TYR A 58 -12.02 -15.14 0.42
N GLN A 59 -13.28 -14.86 0.04
CA GLN A 59 -14.38 -15.82 -0.03
C GLN A 59 -14.66 -16.52 1.31
N ILE A 60 -14.51 -15.77 2.41
CA ILE A 60 -14.75 -16.24 3.78
C ILE A 60 -15.42 -15.13 4.58
N ASP A 61 -16.20 -15.53 5.58
CA ASP A 61 -16.63 -14.64 6.66
C ASP A 61 -15.85 -14.93 7.94
N LEU A 62 -15.67 -13.90 8.76
CA LEU A 62 -15.08 -14.05 10.08
C LEU A 62 -16.14 -14.58 11.05
N PRO A 63 -15.85 -15.66 11.80
CA PRO A 63 -16.85 -16.30 12.67
C PRO A 63 -17.17 -15.48 13.93
N GLN A 64 -16.33 -14.51 14.25
CA GLN A 64 -16.44 -13.63 15.41
C GLN A 64 -16.17 -12.21 14.98
N LYS A 65 -16.74 -11.24 15.71
CA LYS A 65 -16.45 -9.83 15.48
C LYS A 65 -14.97 -9.56 15.75
N VAL A 66 -14.40 -8.67 14.94
CA VAL A 66 -13.06 -8.16 15.13
C VAL A 66 -13.10 -7.08 16.21
N GLN A 67 -12.31 -7.27 17.24
CA GLN A 67 -12.13 -6.33 18.32
C GLN A 67 -11.15 -5.24 17.87
N VAL A 68 -11.47 -3.97 18.10
CA VAL A 68 -10.61 -2.85 17.74
C VAL A 68 -10.35 -2.01 18.98
N PHE A 69 -9.11 -1.94 19.44
CA PHE A 69 -8.72 -1.17 20.61
C PHE A 69 -7.91 0.05 20.20
N VAL A 70 -8.43 1.24 20.50
CA VAL A 70 -7.70 2.50 20.28
C VAL A 70 -7.00 2.89 21.57
N THR A 71 -5.68 2.84 21.58
CA THR A 71 -4.87 3.10 22.78
C THR A 71 -4.73 4.58 23.05
N THR A 72 -4.64 4.90 24.34
CA THR A 72 -4.49 6.28 24.82
C THR A 72 -3.07 6.82 24.68
N ASP A 73 -2.06 5.94 24.73
CA ASP A 73 -0.64 6.27 24.57
C ASP A 73 0.20 5.11 24.01
N ALA A 74 1.50 5.36 23.80
CA ALA A 74 2.46 4.35 23.32
C ALA A 74 2.68 3.21 24.32
N PHE A 75 2.65 3.48 25.63
CA PHE A 75 2.92 2.46 26.64
C PHE A 75 1.81 1.39 26.61
N GLU A 76 0.56 1.82 26.50
CA GLU A 76 -0.57 0.92 26.31
C GLU A 76 -0.48 0.14 24.99
N PHE A 77 -0.06 0.78 23.91
CA PHE A 77 0.15 0.12 22.61
C PHE A 77 1.23 -0.95 22.69
N ASP A 78 2.41 -0.61 23.20
CA ASP A 78 3.55 -1.54 23.32
C ASP A 78 3.24 -2.67 24.29
N ARG A 79 2.40 -2.43 25.31
CA ARG A 79 1.93 -3.47 26.23
C ARG A 79 0.98 -4.46 25.56
N LEU A 80 0.09 -3.99 24.69
CA LEU A 80 -0.89 -4.84 23.99
C LEU A 80 -0.28 -5.62 22.83
N VAL A 81 0.67 -5.02 22.11
CA VAL A 81 1.20 -5.58 20.86
C VAL A 81 2.63 -6.13 21.01
N GLY A 82 3.34 -5.71 22.06
CA GLY A 82 4.76 -5.99 22.26
C GLY A 82 5.65 -4.86 21.75
N SER A 83 6.85 -4.74 22.33
CA SER A 83 7.79 -3.64 22.06
C SER A 83 8.71 -3.86 20.85
N ASN A 84 8.44 -4.87 20.01
CA ASN A 84 9.30 -5.23 18.88
C ASN A 84 8.84 -4.62 17.56
N LEU A 85 7.74 -3.86 17.56
CA LEU A 85 7.28 -3.18 16.36
C LEU A 85 8.12 -1.93 16.07
N PRO A 86 8.30 -1.57 14.79
CA PRO A 86 8.94 -0.31 14.44
C PRO A 86 8.20 0.89 15.06
N ASP A 87 8.93 1.89 15.54
CA ASP A 87 8.38 3.08 16.21
C ASP A 87 7.31 3.83 15.38
N TRP A 88 7.41 3.74 14.06
CA TRP A 88 6.50 4.38 13.11
C TRP A 88 5.17 3.60 12.90
N SER A 89 5.01 2.44 13.53
CA SER A 89 3.78 1.65 13.48
C SER A 89 2.69 2.38 14.25
N ILE A 90 1.55 2.62 13.59
CA ILE A 90 0.39 3.31 14.16
C ILE A 90 -0.77 2.36 14.44
N ALA A 91 -0.74 1.15 13.87
CA ALA A 91 -1.70 0.09 14.09
C ALA A 91 -1.01 -1.26 14.03
N CYS A 92 -1.68 -2.30 14.54
CA CYS A 92 -1.25 -3.69 14.39
C CYS A 92 -2.45 -4.64 14.53
N ALA A 93 -2.54 -5.59 13.62
CA ALA A 93 -3.43 -6.73 13.69
C ALA A 93 -2.80 -7.92 14.44
N ILE A 94 -3.60 -8.58 15.26
CA ILE A 94 -3.32 -9.85 15.92
C ILE A 94 -4.40 -10.86 15.48
N PRO A 95 -4.25 -11.47 14.29
CA PRO A 95 -5.21 -12.40 13.69
C PRO A 95 -5.68 -13.54 14.59
N GLU A 96 -4.79 -14.13 15.39
CA GLU A 96 -5.15 -15.25 16.29
C GLU A 96 -6.18 -14.87 17.35
N GLN A 97 -6.35 -13.56 17.59
CA GLN A 97 -7.27 -13.00 18.58
C GLN A 97 -8.41 -12.19 17.93
N ASN A 98 -8.48 -12.13 16.59
CA ASN A 98 -9.36 -11.21 15.85
C ASN A 98 -9.28 -9.77 16.40
N LEU A 99 -8.07 -9.28 16.64
CA LEU A 99 -7.83 -8.01 17.32
C LEU A 99 -7.04 -7.06 16.43
N ILE A 100 -7.49 -5.81 16.35
CA ILE A 100 -6.73 -4.69 15.78
C ILE A 100 -6.46 -3.69 16.90
N VAL A 101 -5.21 -3.29 17.07
CA VAL A 101 -4.81 -2.26 18.03
C VAL A 101 -4.36 -1.03 17.26
N LEU A 102 -4.85 0.15 17.64
CA LEU A 102 -4.64 1.42 16.94
C LEU A 102 -4.16 2.50 17.91
N LYS A 103 -3.16 3.29 17.57
CA LYS A 103 -2.72 4.43 18.41
C LYS A 103 -3.71 5.59 18.27
N SER A 104 -4.13 6.23 19.37
CA SER A 104 -5.08 7.35 19.29
C SER A 104 -4.58 8.50 18.40
N PRO A 105 -5.45 9.06 17.53
CA PRO A 105 -5.10 10.23 16.71
C PRO A 105 -4.85 11.49 17.55
N ASP A 106 -5.29 11.52 18.82
CA ASP A 106 -5.10 12.67 19.71
C ASP A 106 -3.62 12.91 20.05
N ARG A 107 -2.80 11.83 19.99
CA ARG A 107 -1.37 11.88 20.29
C ARG A 107 -0.47 11.55 19.10
N TYR A 108 -1.02 10.90 18.07
CA TYR A 108 -0.26 10.42 16.93
C TYR A 108 -0.79 10.99 15.63
N HIS A 109 0.09 11.64 14.87
CA HIS A 109 -0.25 12.14 13.54
C HIS A 109 -0.13 11.02 12.51
N TYR A 110 -1.22 10.74 11.80
CA TYR A 110 -1.26 9.70 10.80
C TYR A 110 -0.76 10.28 9.48
N ARG A 111 0.34 9.73 8.96
CA ARG A 111 0.88 10.12 7.64
C ARG A 111 0.11 9.50 6.48
N LYS A 112 -0.72 8.51 6.78
CA LYS A 112 -1.55 7.74 5.85
C LYS A 112 -3.01 8.01 6.17
N GLU A 113 -3.86 7.84 5.16
CA GLU A 113 -5.31 7.91 5.37
C GLU A 113 -5.74 6.81 6.34
N LEU A 114 -6.69 7.11 7.22
CA LEU A 114 -7.17 6.13 8.21
C LEU A 114 -7.69 4.85 7.54
N SER A 115 -8.35 4.99 6.38
CA SER A 115 -8.83 3.84 5.59
C SER A 115 -7.71 2.95 5.06
N GLU A 116 -6.59 3.53 4.63
CA GLU A 116 -5.42 2.77 4.18
C GLU A 116 -4.88 1.90 5.32
N VAL A 117 -4.76 2.47 6.53
CA VAL A 117 -4.26 1.79 7.73
C VAL A 117 -5.23 0.66 8.12
N LEU A 118 -6.52 0.97 8.22
CA LEU A 118 -7.51 0.00 8.67
C LEU A 118 -7.71 -1.14 7.66
N TYR A 119 -7.65 -0.87 6.35
CA TYR A 119 -7.72 -1.95 5.35
C TYR A 119 -6.48 -2.82 5.36
N HIS A 120 -5.30 -2.25 5.62
CA HIS A 120 -4.07 -3.01 5.79
C HIS A 120 -4.18 -3.98 6.99
N GLU A 121 -4.59 -3.48 8.17
CA GLU A 121 -4.76 -4.35 9.34
C GLU A 121 -5.88 -5.38 9.15
N LEU A 122 -6.98 -5.00 8.50
CA LEU A 122 -8.06 -5.93 8.21
C LEU A 122 -7.62 -7.06 7.27
N ALA A 123 -6.77 -6.76 6.28
CA ALA A 123 -6.21 -7.77 5.40
C ALA A 123 -5.40 -8.82 6.18
N HIS A 124 -4.63 -8.40 7.19
CA HIS A 124 -3.92 -9.33 8.09
C HIS A 124 -4.88 -10.24 8.85
N ILE A 125 -6.00 -9.71 9.38
CA ILE A 125 -7.01 -10.53 10.07
C ILE A 125 -7.57 -11.61 9.14
N PHE A 126 -7.99 -11.23 7.93
CA PHE A 126 -8.53 -12.19 6.95
C PHE A 126 -7.48 -13.20 6.48
N LEU A 127 -6.26 -12.75 6.20
CA LEU A 127 -5.18 -13.62 5.77
C LEU A 127 -4.78 -14.61 6.88
N GLY A 128 -4.69 -14.16 8.12
CA GLY A 128 -4.43 -15.05 9.26
C GLY A 128 -5.56 -16.06 9.46
N LYS A 129 -6.82 -15.65 9.28
CA LYS A 129 -7.96 -16.57 9.30
C LYS A 129 -7.89 -17.60 8.18
N ALA A 130 -7.50 -17.18 6.98
CA ALA A 130 -7.32 -18.08 5.85
C ALA A 130 -6.18 -19.08 6.11
N LEU A 131 -5.04 -18.64 6.64
CA LEU A 131 -3.86 -19.48 6.85
C LEU A 131 -3.95 -20.39 8.07
N GLY A 132 -4.69 -20.02 9.11
CA GLY A 132 -4.66 -20.72 10.39
C GLY A 132 -3.30 -20.58 11.07
N SER A 133 -2.65 -21.68 11.43
CA SER A 133 -1.33 -21.70 12.08
C SER A 133 -0.15 -21.59 11.11
N LEU A 134 -0.42 -21.53 9.79
CA LEU A 134 0.62 -21.48 8.77
C LEU A 134 1.17 -20.05 8.63
N SER A 135 2.48 -19.96 8.41
CA SER A 135 3.15 -18.69 8.14
C SER A 135 3.62 -18.60 6.69
N LEU A 136 3.32 -17.49 6.04
CA LEU A 136 3.89 -17.11 4.74
C LEU A 136 5.20 -16.35 4.90
N PRO A 137 6.01 -16.25 3.83
CA PRO A 137 7.03 -15.22 3.69
C PRO A 137 6.48 -13.83 4.03
N LEU A 138 7.30 -12.99 4.65
CA LEU A 138 6.95 -11.64 5.08
C LEU A 138 6.50 -10.79 3.88
N TRP A 139 7.18 -10.90 2.74
CA TRP A 139 6.80 -10.13 1.56
C TRP A 139 5.38 -10.48 1.05
N MET A 140 4.94 -11.73 1.23
CA MET A 140 3.59 -12.14 0.83
C MET A 140 2.55 -11.56 1.79
N ASN A 141 2.83 -11.65 3.10
CA ASN A 141 1.94 -11.14 4.14
C ASN A 141 1.73 -9.62 4.02
N GLU A 142 2.84 -8.87 4.04
CA GLU A 142 2.83 -7.42 3.91
C GLU A 142 2.38 -6.97 2.51
N GLY A 143 2.79 -7.69 1.47
CA GLY A 143 2.43 -7.38 0.09
C GLY A 143 0.93 -7.44 -0.13
N LEU A 144 0.25 -8.47 0.42
CA LEU A 144 -1.19 -8.57 0.32
C LEU A 144 -1.89 -7.46 1.10
N ALA A 145 -1.43 -7.16 2.31
CA ALA A 145 -2.02 -6.11 3.13
C ALA A 145 -1.90 -4.72 2.48
N VAL A 146 -0.72 -4.40 1.92
CA VAL A 146 -0.53 -3.15 1.16
C VAL A 146 -1.35 -3.17 -0.13
N TRP A 147 -1.41 -4.30 -0.85
CA TRP A 147 -2.21 -4.42 -2.07
C TRP A 147 -3.70 -4.22 -1.81
N PHE A 148 -4.21 -4.81 -0.74
CA PHE A 148 -5.61 -4.71 -0.31
C PHE A 148 -5.97 -3.30 0.19
N SER A 149 -5.03 -2.56 0.77
CA SER A 149 -5.24 -1.15 1.12
C SER A 149 -5.34 -0.20 -0.09
N GLU A 150 -5.21 -0.73 -1.32
CA GLU A 150 -5.47 -0.05 -2.60
C GLU A 150 -4.63 1.23 -2.87
N LYS A 151 -3.52 1.44 -2.17
CA LYS A 151 -2.69 2.64 -2.37
C LYS A 151 -1.40 2.36 -3.12
N TRP A 152 -1.39 2.75 -4.40
CA TRP A 152 -0.19 2.80 -5.24
C TRP A 152 -0.14 4.08 -6.05
N GLY A 153 0.74 5.00 -5.66
CA GLY A 153 0.81 6.35 -6.20
C GLY A 153 2.09 6.66 -6.95
N TRP A 154 2.27 7.95 -7.23
CA TRP A 154 3.49 8.46 -7.86
C TRP A 154 4.72 8.35 -6.96
N GLY A 155 4.55 8.48 -5.64
CA GLY A 155 5.63 8.36 -4.67
C GLY A 155 6.30 6.99 -4.71
N GLU A 156 5.50 5.92 -4.69
CA GLU A 156 5.99 4.53 -4.76
C GLU A 156 6.65 4.24 -6.11
N LYS A 157 6.08 4.76 -7.21
CA LYS A 157 6.69 4.64 -8.54
C LYS A 157 8.07 5.30 -8.61
N ILE A 158 8.23 6.49 -8.04
CA ILE A 158 9.51 7.20 -7.98
C ILE A 158 10.50 6.46 -7.09
N LEU A 159 10.04 5.96 -5.94
CA LEU A 159 10.87 5.18 -5.01
C LEU A 159 11.45 3.93 -5.69
N VAL A 160 10.61 3.15 -6.38
CA VAL A 160 11.04 1.94 -7.09
C VAL A 160 11.93 2.28 -8.28
N ALA A 161 11.60 3.30 -9.06
CA ALA A 161 12.45 3.73 -10.17
C ALA A 161 13.84 4.19 -9.71
N ARG A 162 13.92 4.98 -8.63
CA ARG A 162 15.20 5.33 -8.01
C ARG A 162 15.98 4.08 -7.61
N ALA A 163 15.32 3.08 -6.99
CA ALA A 163 15.97 1.84 -6.61
C ALA A 163 16.46 1.02 -7.82
N VAL A 164 15.75 1.05 -8.95
CA VAL A 164 16.21 0.46 -10.21
C VAL A 164 17.47 1.17 -10.71
N LEU A 165 17.47 2.50 -10.76
CA LEU A 165 18.61 3.30 -11.20
C LEU A 165 19.86 3.07 -10.34
N THR A 166 19.69 3.04 -9.02
CA THR A 166 20.81 2.90 -8.08
C THR A 166 21.22 1.44 -7.83
N GLY A 167 20.62 0.48 -8.54
CA GLY A 167 20.89 -0.95 -8.35
C GLY A 167 20.50 -1.47 -6.96
N SER A 168 19.59 -0.78 -6.26
CA SER A 168 19.18 -1.09 -4.89
C SER A 168 17.98 -2.06 -4.79
N ILE A 169 17.46 -2.53 -5.93
CA ILE A 169 16.46 -3.62 -5.97
C ILE A 169 17.09 -4.90 -5.41
N PHE A 170 16.37 -5.57 -4.51
CA PHE A 170 16.79 -6.81 -3.89
C PHE A 170 15.73 -7.91 -4.03
N PRO A 171 16.15 -9.19 -3.93
CA PRO A 171 15.25 -10.34 -3.94
C PRO A 171 14.12 -10.27 -2.91
N LEU A 172 12.93 -10.75 -3.26
CA LEU A 172 11.79 -10.85 -2.34
C LEU A 172 12.14 -11.67 -1.09
N GLY A 173 12.83 -12.79 -1.24
CA GLY A 173 13.28 -13.59 -0.09
C GLY A 173 14.23 -12.87 0.87
N ARG A 174 14.84 -11.74 0.45
CA ARG A 174 15.61 -10.90 1.38
C ARG A 174 14.69 -10.17 2.36
N ILE A 175 13.47 -9.81 1.95
CA ILE A 175 12.46 -9.12 2.79
C ILE A 175 12.18 -9.91 4.06
N ASP A 176 12.16 -11.24 3.97
CA ASP A 176 11.92 -12.14 5.10
C ASP A 176 13.00 -12.06 6.19
N SER A 177 14.14 -11.44 5.88
CA SER A 177 15.25 -11.19 6.82
C SER A 177 15.35 -9.72 7.26
N LEU A 178 14.43 -8.85 6.81
CA LEU A 178 14.50 -7.40 7.01
C LEU A 178 13.88 -6.90 8.34
N ASP A 179 13.78 -7.75 9.36
CA ASP A 179 13.15 -7.42 10.65
C ASP A 179 13.77 -6.19 11.39
N TYR A 180 14.85 -5.59 10.90
CA TYR A 180 15.57 -4.50 11.57
C TYR A 180 16.03 -3.33 10.66
N PHE A 181 15.18 -2.85 9.75
CA PHE A 181 15.58 -1.75 8.87
C PHE A 181 14.96 -0.39 9.19
N ARG A 182 15.79 0.64 8.99
CA ARG A 182 15.41 2.06 8.90
C ARG A 182 14.19 2.22 7.97
N ALA A 183 13.29 3.14 8.34
CA ALA A 183 12.01 3.37 7.66
C ALA A 183 12.08 3.43 6.11
N SER A 184 13.15 3.98 5.53
CA SER A 184 13.32 4.06 4.07
C SER A 184 13.49 2.71 3.37
N LYS A 185 14.19 1.75 3.99
CA LYS A 185 14.33 0.38 3.45
C LYS A 185 13.04 -0.42 3.63
N ALA A 186 12.30 -0.18 4.71
CA ALA A 186 10.97 -0.75 4.91
C ALA A 186 9.98 -0.28 3.83
N GLN A 187 9.99 1.01 3.47
CA GLN A 187 9.16 1.53 2.39
C GLN A 187 9.43 0.86 1.03
N LEU A 188 10.71 0.66 0.68
CA LEU A 188 11.06 -0.05 -0.56
C LEU A 188 10.64 -1.52 -0.50
N ALA A 189 10.81 -2.18 0.65
CA ALA A 189 10.34 -3.55 0.84
C ALA A 189 8.82 -3.65 0.63
N TYR A 190 8.02 -2.78 1.26
CA TYR A 190 6.58 -2.73 1.03
C TYR A 190 6.21 -2.45 -0.41
N ALA A 191 6.92 -1.54 -1.08
CA ALA A 191 6.65 -1.24 -2.47
C ALA A 191 6.93 -2.45 -3.39
N LEU A 192 8.01 -3.20 -3.13
CA LEU A 192 8.32 -4.43 -3.88
C LEU A 192 7.33 -5.56 -3.56
N SER A 193 6.94 -5.71 -2.30
CA SER A 193 5.92 -6.68 -1.88
C SER A 193 4.56 -6.41 -2.55
N PHE A 194 4.10 -5.16 -2.54
CA PHE A 194 2.90 -4.74 -3.27
C PHE A 194 3.01 -5.09 -4.76
N LEU A 195 4.14 -4.74 -5.39
CA LEU A 195 4.33 -5.01 -6.81
C LEU A 195 4.33 -6.50 -7.13
N ALA A 196 4.86 -7.34 -6.24
CA ALA A 196 4.87 -8.78 -6.43
C ALA A 196 3.45 -9.37 -6.36
N VAL A 197 2.64 -8.95 -5.38
CA VAL A 197 1.23 -9.36 -5.28
C VAL A 197 0.41 -8.82 -6.46
N SER A 198 0.60 -7.55 -6.82
CA SER A 198 -0.04 -6.95 -7.99
C SER A 198 0.35 -7.68 -9.29
N TYR A 199 1.61 -8.11 -9.41
CA TYR A 199 2.07 -8.88 -10.55
C TYR A 199 1.42 -10.27 -10.60
N LEU A 200 1.29 -10.95 -9.45
CA LEU A 200 0.56 -12.21 -9.33
C LEU A 200 -0.89 -12.08 -9.81
N GLU A 201 -1.63 -11.13 -9.23
CA GLU A 201 -3.04 -10.90 -9.53
C GLU A 201 -3.28 -10.48 -11.00
N THR A 202 -2.36 -9.73 -11.60
CA THR A 202 -2.53 -9.24 -12.97
C THR A 202 -2.05 -10.19 -14.06
N GLN A 203 -0.96 -10.93 -13.84
CA GLN A 203 -0.42 -11.84 -14.87
C GLN A 203 -0.98 -13.24 -14.78
N TYR A 204 -1.23 -13.73 -13.56
CA TYR A 204 -1.65 -15.11 -13.31
C TYR A 204 -3.15 -15.21 -12.96
N GLY A 205 -3.86 -14.08 -13.06
CA GLY A 205 -5.30 -13.98 -12.93
C GLY A 205 -5.76 -13.55 -11.53
N GLN A 206 -6.97 -13.00 -11.48
CA GLN A 206 -7.58 -12.56 -10.23
C GLN A 206 -7.71 -13.73 -9.24
N GLY A 207 -7.31 -13.50 -8.00
CA GLY A 207 -7.25 -14.49 -6.93
C GLY A 207 -6.05 -15.43 -7.02
N ALA A 208 -5.05 -15.16 -7.87
CA ALA A 208 -3.83 -15.97 -7.94
C ALA A 208 -3.13 -16.06 -6.58
N PHE A 209 -3.08 -14.96 -5.81
CA PHE A 209 -2.49 -14.99 -4.48
C PHE A 209 -3.24 -15.96 -3.55
N LEU A 210 -4.58 -15.93 -3.54
CA LEU A 210 -5.37 -16.83 -2.72
C LEU A 210 -5.26 -18.29 -3.15
N LYS A 211 -5.07 -18.56 -4.44
CA LYS A 211 -4.75 -19.93 -4.91
C LYS A 211 -3.42 -20.42 -4.34
N LEU A 212 -2.41 -19.56 -4.25
CA LEU A 212 -1.14 -19.90 -3.57
C LEU A 212 -1.36 -20.21 -2.09
N VAL A 213 -2.14 -19.36 -1.40
CA VAL A 213 -2.50 -19.56 0.01
C VAL A 213 -3.22 -20.91 0.20
N ASN A 214 -4.17 -21.24 -0.65
CA ASN A 214 -4.92 -22.50 -0.60
C ASN A 214 -4.03 -23.72 -0.87
N GLY A 215 -3.07 -23.61 -1.80
CA GLY A 215 -2.05 -24.64 -2.01
C GLY A 215 -1.23 -24.88 -0.74
N TYR A 216 -0.79 -23.80 -0.10
CA TYR A 216 -0.03 -23.86 1.16
C TYR A 216 -0.83 -24.52 2.29
N ARG A 217 -2.13 -24.19 2.40
CA ARG A 217 -3.06 -24.83 3.34
C ARG A 217 -3.26 -26.31 3.08
N ALA A 218 -3.21 -26.73 1.81
CA ALA A 218 -3.31 -28.13 1.41
C ALA A 218 -2.00 -28.92 1.64
N GLY A 219 -0.99 -28.32 2.29
CA GLY A 219 0.28 -28.96 2.62
C GLY A 219 1.35 -28.83 1.53
N GLN A 220 1.11 -28.05 0.47
CA GLN A 220 2.14 -27.75 -0.51
C GLN A 220 3.20 -26.85 0.11
N ASN A 221 4.47 -27.11 -0.21
CA ASN A 221 5.52 -26.13 0.08
C ASN A 221 5.44 -24.93 -0.88
N LEU A 222 6.21 -23.87 -0.60
CA LEU A 222 6.18 -22.64 -1.38
C LEU A 222 6.44 -22.88 -2.87
N ASN A 223 7.43 -23.72 -3.22
CA ASN A 223 7.74 -24.02 -4.62
C ASN A 223 6.58 -24.73 -5.32
N GLN A 224 5.95 -25.70 -4.66
CA GLN A 224 4.81 -26.44 -5.21
C GLN A 224 3.58 -25.54 -5.42
N ALA A 225 3.31 -24.64 -4.47
CA ALA A 225 2.22 -23.69 -4.59
C ALA A 225 2.45 -22.74 -5.78
N PHE A 226 3.64 -22.15 -5.88
CA PHE A 226 4.01 -21.31 -7.03
C PHE A 226 3.89 -22.07 -8.35
N LEU A 227 4.46 -23.28 -8.44
CA LEU A 227 4.40 -24.08 -9.66
C LEU A 227 2.96 -24.37 -10.09
N SER A 228 2.06 -24.63 -9.14
CA SER A 228 0.65 -24.94 -9.41
C SER A 228 -0.16 -23.73 -9.92
N VAL A 229 0.24 -22.51 -9.55
CA VAL A 229 -0.50 -21.28 -9.89
C VAL A 229 0.12 -20.54 -11.07
N THR A 230 1.45 -20.46 -11.12
CA THR A 230 2.19 -19.66 -12.09
C THR A 230 2.87 -20.50 -13.18
N GLY A 231 3.02 -21.82 -12.96
CA GLY A 231 3.87 -22.66 -13.80
C GLY A 231 5.36 -22.46 -13.56
N LEU A 232 5.75 -21.65 -12.57
CA LEU A 232 7.13 -21.38 -12.19
C LEU A 232 7.37 -21.80 -10.74
N ASP A 233 8.56 -22.32 -10.42
CA ASP A 233 8.98 -22.38 -9.02
C ASP A 233 9.19 -20.96 -8.44
N TYR A 234 9.31 -20.87 -7.11
CA TYR A 234 9.42 -19.57 -6.42
C TYR A 234 10.63 -18.75 -6.91
N ILE A 235 11.77 -19.39 -7.17
CA ILE A 235 13.00 -18.72 -7.60
C ILE A 235 12.84 -18.16 -9.01
N SER A 236 12.19 -18.90 -9.90
CA SER A 236 11.93 -18.52 -11.28
C SER A 236 10.92 -17.37 -11.34
N PHE A 237 9.84 -17.45 -10.55
CA PHE A 237 8.91 -16.33 -10.38
C PHE A 237 9.62 -15.07 -9.87
N GLN A 238 10.49 -15.20 -8.85
CA GLN A 238 11.21 -14.05 -8.31
C GLN A 238 12.11 -13.39 -9.37
N LYS A 239 12.84 -14.18 -10.17
CA LYS A 239 13.67 -13.66 -11.26
C LYS A 239 12.84 -12.95 -12.33
N GLU A 240 11.71 -13.52 -12.72
CA GLU A 240 10.79 -12.91 -13.68
C GLU A 240 10.24 -11.58 -13.15
N PHE A 241 9.77 -11.57 -11.90
CA PHE A 241 9.29 -10.38 -11.22
C PHE A 241 10.36 -9.28 -11.18
N GLU A 242 11.59 -9.60 -10.77
CA GLU A 242 12.71 -8.65 -10.73
C GLU A 242 13.01 -8.08 -12.13
N GLY A 243 12.98 -8.92 -13.17
CA GLY A 243 13.13 -8.50 -14.55
C GLY A 243 12.02 -7.54 -14.99
N MET A 244 10.77 -7.84 -14.63
CA MET A 244 9.61 -6.97 -14.88
C MET A 244 9.77 -5.62 -14.19
N VAL A 245 10.12 -5.59 -12.90
CA VAL A 245 10.33 -4.34 -12.15
C VAL A 245 11.41 -3.50 -12.80
N ARG A 246 12.57 -4.10 -13.13
CA ARG A 246 13.66 -3.40 -13.80
C ARG A 246 13.18 -2.82 -15.13
N LYS A 247 12.55 -3.62 -16.00
CA LYS A 247 12.07 -3.15 -17.31
C LYS A 247 11.05 -2.01 -17.19
N ARG A 248 10.07 -2.14 -16.30
CA ARG A 248 8.97 -1.18 -16.14
C ARG A 248 9.42 0.15 -15.52
N TYR A 249 10.37 0.11 -14.58
CA TYR A 249 10.79 1.28 -13.80
C TYR A 249 12.11 1.90 -14.27
N ASN A 250 12.71 1.40 -15.37
CA ASN A 250 13.90 1.98 -15.98
C ASN A 250 13.64 3.24 -16.83
N TRP A 251 12.41 3.79 -16.83
CA TRP A 251 12.06 4.95 -17.65
C TRP A 251 12.87 6.22 -17.29
N MET A 252 13.31 6.35 -16.04
CA MET A 252 14.23 7.42 -15.66
C MET A 252 15.64 7.23 -16.23
N ALA A 253 16.06 5.99 -16.53
CA ALA A 253 17.34 5.78 -17.21
C ALA A 253 17.25 6.24 -18.66
N ILE A 254 16.08 6.01 -19.29
CA ILE A 254 15.76 6.55 -20.62
C ILE A 254 15.77 8.09 -20.60
N LEU A 255 15.23 8.71 -19.54
CA LEU A 255 15.34 10.15 -19.32
C LEU A 255 16.71 10.59 -18.79
N SER A 256 17.63 9.72 -18.40
CA SER A 256 18.99 10.11 -18.01
C SER A 256 19.97 9.94 -19.16
N ASP A 257 19.55 9.24 -20.22
CA ASP A 257 20.26 9.20 -21.48
C ASP A 257 20.32 10.62 -22.04
N SER A 258 21.52 11.19 -21.99
CA SER A 258 21.78 12.57 -22.39
C SER A 258 21.23 12.84 -23.79
N MET A 259 21.30 11.86 -24.69
CA MET A 259 20.83 12.03 -26.06
C MET A 259 19.29 12.22 -26.14
N VAL A 260 18.51 11.47 -25.35
CA VAL A 260 17.04 11.56 -25.34
C VAL A 260 16.57 12.86 -24.68
N LEU A 261 17.21 13.27 -23.58
CA LEU A 261 16.91 14.55 -22.95
C LEU A 261 17.21 15.74 -23.88
N TRP A 262 18.41 15.78 -24.46
CA TRP A 262 18.81 16.89 -25.31
C TRP A 262 17.97 16.95 -26.59
N THR A 263 17.59 15.82 -27.18
CA THR A 263 16.67 15.78 -28.33
C THR A 263 15.27 16.24 -27.95
N GLY A 264 14.72 15.79 -26.81
CA GLY A 264 13.42 16.23 -26.31
C GLY A 264 13.39 17.73 -26.01
N LEU A 265 14.43 18.26 -25.36
CA LEU A 265 14.57 19.68 -25.05
C LEU A 265 14.73 20.52 -26.33
N ALA A 266 15.51 20.04 -27.31
CA ALA A 266 15.64 20.69 -28.61
C ALA A 266 14.29 20.76 -29.35
N LEU A 267 13.51 19.67 -29.37
CA LEU A 267 12.17 19.65 -29.96
C LEU A 267 11.20 20.60 -29.25
N LEU A 268 11.26 20.68 -27.92
CA LEU A 268 10.48 21.64 -27.14
C LEU A 268 10.83 23.08 -27.51
N PHE A 269 12.12 23.42 -27.64
CA PHE A 269 12.55 24.75 -28.06
C PHE A 269 12.14 25.06 -29.50
N VAL A 270 12.21 24.10 -30.42
CA VAL A 270 11.72 24.25 -31.80
C VAL A 270 10.21 24.53 -31.80
N LEU A 271 9.43 23.77 -31.03
CA LEU A 271 7.99 23.97 -30.88
C LEU A 271 7.68 25.38 -30.34
N LEU A 272 8.33 25.79 -29.24
CA LEU A 272 8.18 27.11 -28.65
C LEU A 272 8.56 28.23 -29.62
N TYR A 273 9.62 28.03 -30.41
CA TYR A 273 10.02 28.96 -31.47
C TYR A 273 8.92 29.10 -32.54
N PHE A 274 8.34 27.99 -33.01
CA PHE A 274 7.26 28.04 -34.01
C PHE A 274 6.00 28.70 -33.45
N VAL A 275 5.59 28.36 -32.21
CA VAL A 275 4.46 29.01 -31.53
C VAL A 275 4.70 30.51 -31.41
N LYS A 276 5.89 30.92 -30.95
CA LYS A 276 6.27 32.34 -30.87
C LYS A 276 6.24 33.01 -32.24
N LYS A 277 6.82 32.39 -33.26
CA LYS A 277 6.87 32.91 -34.63
C LYS A 277 5.47 33.14 -35.21
N VAL A 278 4.54 32.21 -34.99
CA VAL A 278 3.15 32.36 -35.43
C VAL A 278 2.47 33.50 -34.67
N ARG A 279 2.63 33.59 -33.35
CA ARG A 279 2.07 34.67 -32.54
C ARG A 279 2.62 36.05 -32.94
N THR A 280 3.93 36.17 -33.12
CA THR A 280 4.58 37.43 -33.54
C THR A 280 4.11 37.87 -34.93
N LYS A 281 3.95 36.94 -35.88
CA LYS A 281 3.38 37.26 -37.21
C LYS A 281 1.94 37.76 -37.13
N LYS A 282 1.11 37.23 -36.23
CA LYS A 282 -0.27 37.73 -36.01
C LYS A 282 -0.25 39.16 -35.45
N ILE A 283 0.63 39.45 -34.49
CA ILE A 283 0.77 40.78 -33.87
C ILE A 283 1.25 41.82 -34.90
N LEU A 284 2.30 41.52 -35.68
CA LEU A 284 2.80 42.44 -36.71
C LEU A 284 1.73 42.75 -37.77
N ARG A 285 0.99 41.74 -38.23
CA ARG A 285 -0.12 41.92 -39.19
C ARG A 285 -1.24 42.78 -38.64
N ARG A 286 -1.44 42.79 -37.32
CA ARG A 286 -2.42 43.68 -36.67
C ARG A 286 -1.92 45.12 -36.68
N TRP A 287 -0.67 45.37 -36.26
CA TRP A 287 -0.08 46.71 -36.28
C TRP A 287 -0.01 47.31 -37.70
N GLU A 288 0.36 46.53 -38.71
CA GLU A 288 0.37 46.98 -40.11
C GLU A 288 -1.02 47.37 -40.65
N ARG A 289 -2.10 46.77 -40.12
CA ARG A 289 -3.48 47.14 -40.50
C ARG A 289 -3.93 48.40 -39.76
N GLU A 290 -3.58 48.53 -38.48
CA GLU A 290 -3.83 49.71 -37.65
C GLU A 290 -3.13 50.95 -38.25
N GLU A 291 -1.85 50.83 -38.68
CA GLU A 291 -1.12 51.91 -39.37
C GLU A 291 -1.74 52.29 -40.73
N LYS A 292 -2.36 51.33 -41.43
CA LYS A 292 -3.05 51.57 -42.70
C LYS A 292 -4.48 52.10 -42.53
N GLY A 293 -4.92 52.37 -41.29
CA GLY A 293 -6.26 52.88 -40.99
C GLY A 293 -7.40 51.88 -41.25
N LEU A 294 -7.09 50.59 -41.33
CA LEU A 294 -8.08 49.53 -41.58
C LEU A 294 -8.66 49.07 -40.23
N ALA A 295 -10.00 49.09 -40.10
CA ALA A 295 -10.68 48.62 -38.89
C ALA A 295 -10.41 47.12 -38.61
N PRO A 296 -10.25 46.71 -37.33
CA PRO A 296 -9.97 45.32 -36.97
C PRO A 296 -11.13 44.39 -37.35
N ARG A 297 -10.84 43.15 -37.77
CA ARG A 297 -11.87 42.13 -38.05
C ARG A 297 -12.19 41.33 -36.80
N ASP A 298 -13.40 40.82 -36.68
CA ASP A 298 -13.84 39.97 -35.55
C ASP A 298 -12.96 38.72 -35.33
N SER A 299 -12.32 38.22 -36.40
CA SER A 299 -11.36 37.11 -36.33
C SER A 299 -10.01 37.45 -35.65
N ASP A 300 -9.74 38.73 -35.41
CA ASP A 300 -8.49 39.19 -34.80
C ASP A 300 -8.52 39.09 -33.25
N PHE A 301 -9.68 38.76 -32.66
CA PHE A 301 -9.90 38.60 -31.22
C PHE A 301 -9.91 37.14 -30.71
N TYR A 302 -9.75 36.15 -31.62
CA TYR A 302 -9.73 34.72 -31.30
C TYR A 302 -8.44 34.01 -31.78
#